data_AF-A0A1H8CPK3-F1
#
_entry.id   AF-A0A1H8CPK3-F1
#
_cell.length_a   1.000
_cell.length_b   1.000
_cell.length_c   1.000
_cell.angle_alpha   90.00
_cell.angle_beta   90.00
_cell.angle_gamma   90.00
#
_symmetry.space_group_name_H-M   'P 1'
#
loop_
_entity.id
_entity.type
_entity.pdbx_description
1 polymer ?
#
loop_
_entity_poly.entity_id
_entity_poly.type
_entity_poly.pdbx_seq_one_letter_code
_entity_poly.pdbx_strand_id
1 'polypeptide(L)' 'MAFVADARIIANLWLHPGNSHNANNALAFLDDSLDRLGGKRVALLRADSGFSGQAFLNDLDRRDMHYLIALWLNQP' A
#
# COMPACT_ATOMS: atom_id res chain seq x y z
N MET A 1 4.95 1.09 -6.00
CA MET A 1 4.11 1.28 -7.21
C MET A 1 2.71 0.82 -6.87
N ALA A 2 1.68 1.54 -7.32
CA ALA A 2 0.28 1.18 -7.18
C ALA A 2 -0.30 0.90 -8.56
N PHE A 3 -1.02 -0.21 -8.67
CA PHE A 3 -1.57 -0.71 -9.92
C PHE A 3 -3.06 -1.03 -9.76
N VAL A 4 -3.88 -0.62 -10.72
CA VAL A 4 -5.31 -0.90 -10.76
C VAL A 4 -5.53 -2.13 -11.62
N ALA A 5 -5.81 -3.27 -10.97
CA ALA A 5 -5.90 -4.57 -11.62
C ALA A 5 -6.93 -4.60 -12.76
N ASP A 6 -8.14 -4.08 -12.50
CA ASP A 6 -9.25 -4.16 -13.45
C ASP A 6 -9.02 -3.36 -14.73
N ALA A 7 -8.30 -2.24 -14.62
CA ALA A 7 -8.04 -1.33 -15.74
C ALA A 7 -6.66 -1.56 -16.38
N ARG A 8 -5.80 -2.37 -15.76
CA ARG A 8 -4.41 -2.60 -16.16
C ARG A 8 -3.57 -1.31 -16.26
N ILE A 9 -3.81 -0.36 -15.37
CA ILE A 9 -3.15 0.96 -15.35
C ILE A 9 -2.34 1.11 -14.07
N ILE A 10 -1.19 1.78 -14.18
CA ILE A 10 -0.41 2.23 -13.03
C ILE A 10 -1.09 3.49 -12.47
N ALA A 11 -1.64 3.41 -11.26
CA ALA A 11 -2.27 4.55 -10.59
C ALA A 11 -1.24 5.50 -9.99
N ASN A 12 -0.12 4.96 -9.50
CA ASN A 12 0.91 5.76 -8.85
C ASN A 12 2.28 5.08 -8.86
N LEU A 13 3.34 5.87 -8.97
CA LEU A 13 4.73 5.43 -8.89
C LEU A 13 5.56 6.45 -8.15
N TRP A 14 6.09 6.06 -6.99
CA TRP A 14 7.09 6.83 -6.27
C TRP A 14 8.44 6.16 -6.43
N LEU A 15 9.45 6.96 -6.77
CA LEU A 15 10.86 6.56 -6.76
C LEU A 15 11.49 7.19 -5.52
N HIS A 16 12.08 6.36 -4.66
CA HIS A 16 12.87 6.84 -3.55
C HIS A 16 14.37 6.81 -3.93
N PRO A 17 15.17 7.79 -3.48
CA PRO A 17 16.62 7.67 -3.51
C PRO A 17 17.01 6.41 -2.74
N GLY A 18 17.94 5.62 -3.29
CA GLY A 18 18.17 4.21 -2.93
C GLY A 18 18.62 3.86 -1.51
N ASN A 19 18.42 4.72 -0.51
CA ASN A 19 18.87 4.51 0.86
C ASN A 19 17.82 4.81 1.96
N SER A 20 16.56 5.03 1.61
CA SER A 20 15.48 5.26 2.59
C SER A 20 14.57 4.04 2.68
N HIS A 21 14.98 3.04 3.47
CA HIS A 21 14.11 1.92 3.84
C HIS A 21 13.18 2.40 4.97
N ASN A 22 12.18 3.19 4.64
CA ASN A 22 11.31 3.76 5.66
C ASN A 22 9.83 3.56 5.31
N ALA A 23 9.18 2.70 6.09
CA ALA A 23 7.73 2.46 6.06
C ALA A 23 6.91 3.74 6.32
N ASN A 24 7.54 4.80 6.85
CA ASN A 24 6.93 6.11 7.08
C ASN A 24 6.28 6.72 5.84
N ASN A 25 6.75 6.40 4.62
CA ASN A 25 6.16 6.94 3.40
C ASN A 25 5.04 6.06 2.80
N ALA A 26 4.80 4.86 3.35
CA ALA A 26 3.76 3.97 2.82
C ALA A 26 2.35 4.57 2.98
N LEU A 27 2.09 5.24 4.11
CA LEU A 27 0.83 5.93 4.37
C LEU A 27 0.60 7.09 3.38
N ALA A 28 1.59 7.97 3.24
CA ALA A 28 1.51 9.08 2.30
C ALA A 28 1.37 8.61 0.85
N PHE A 29 2.05 7.51 0.49
CA PHE A 29 1.89 6.87 -0.81
C PHE A 29 0.47 6.32 -1.03
N LEU A 30 -0.13 5.71 0.00
CA LEU A 30 -1.50 5.22 -0.06
C LEU A 30 -2.49 6.37 -0.21
N ASP A 31 -2.35 7.43 0.58
CA ASP A 31 -3.20 8.62 0.50
C ASP A 31 -3.19 9.25 -0.90
N ASP A 32 -2.00 9.55 -1.45
CA ASP A 32 -1.87 10.08 -2.82
C ASP A 32 -2.44 9.11 -3.87
N SER A 33 -2.29 7.80 -3.65
CA SER A 33 -2.85 6.80 -4.57
C SER A 33 -4.39 6.77 -4.53
N LEU A 34 -5.00 6.87 -3.35
CA LEU A 34 -6.46 6.88 -3.19
C LEU A 34 -7.07 8.18 -3.72
N ASP A 35 -6.42 9.32 -3.48
CA ASP A 35 -6.84 10.61 -4.04
C ASP A 35 -6.88 10.58 -5.57
N ARG A 36 -5.85 9.99 -6.21
CA ARG A 36 -5.79 9.81 -7.67
C ARG A 36 -6.88 8.89 -8.21
N LEU A 37 -7.41 7.97 -7.40
CA LEU A 37 -8.54 7.14 -7.78
C LEU A 37 -9.87 7.90 -7.82
N GLY A 38 -9.92 9.15 -7.32
CA GLY A 38 -11.03 10.07 -7.52
C GLY A 38 -12.35 9.54 -6.94
N GLY A 39 -12.31 9.00 -5.73
CA GLY A 39 -13.50 8.48 -5.04
C GLY A 39 -13.96 7.10 -5.52
N LYS A 40 -13.24 6.43 -6.42
CA LYS A 40 -13.50 5.03 -6.74
C LYS A 40 -13.26 4.16 -5.52
N ARG A 41 -14.20 3.26 -5.23
CA ARG A 41 -14.08 2.31 -4.13
C ARG A 41 -13.00 1.27 -4.42
N VAL A 42 -11.99 1.20 -3.55
CA VAL A 42 -11.00 0.11 -3.55
C VAL A 42 -11.60 -1.09 -2.82
N ALA A 43 -11.91 -2.16 -3.58
CA ALA A 43 -12.49 -3.37 -2.99
C ALA A 43 -11.47 -4.22 -2.22
N LEU A 44 -10.20 -4.19 -2.64
CA LEU A 44 -9.12 -4.96 -2.03
C LEU A 44 -7.77 -4.31 -2.30
N LEU A 45 -7.00 -4.07 -1.24
CA LEU A 45 -5.59 -3.70 -1.32
C LEU A 45 -4.71 -4.95 -1.28
N ARG A 46 -3.72 -5.05 -2.17
CA ARG A 46 -2.74 -6.15 -2.16
C ARG A 46 -1.34 -5.57 -2.12
N ALA A 47 -0.51 -6.06 -1.22
CA ALA A 47 0.88 -5.63 -1.10
C ALA A 47 1.81 -6.75 -0.64
N ASP A 48 3.11 -6.56 -0.85
CA ASP A 48 4.15 -7.46 -0.37
C ASP A 48 4.53 -7.19 1.10
N SER A 49 5.48 -7.96 1.62
CA SER A 49 5.95 -7.87 3.01
C SER A 49 6.69 -6.59 3.37
N GLY A 50 7.00 -5.72 2.40
CA GLY A 50 7.48 -4.37 2.66
C GLY A 50 6.40 -3.46 3.27
N PHE A 51 5.12 -3.85 3.18
CA PHE A 51 3.97 -3.10 3.70
C PHE A 51 3.40 -3.69 5.00
N SER A 52 4.06 -4.67 5.62
CA SER A 52 3.58 -5.32 6.84
C SER A 52 3.90 -4.54 8.13
N GLY A 53 4.20 -3.25 8.04
CA GLY A 53 4.52 -2.40 9.19
C GLY A 53 3.27 -2.07 10.02
N GLN A 54 3.36 -2.17 11.35
CA GLN A 54 2.22 -2.02 12.26
C GLN A 54 1.43 -0.71 12.06
N ALA A 55 2.11 0.42 11.88
CA ALA A 55 1.46 1.71 11.66
C ALA A 55 0.63 1.73 10.36
N PHE A 56 1.10 1.05 9.32
CA PHE A 56 0.39 0.94 8.05
C PHE A 56 -0.85 0.05 8.20
N LEU A 57 -0.70 -1.12 8.83
CA LEU A 57 -1.82 -2.05 9.08
C LEU A 57 -2.91 -1.42 9.93
N ASN A 58 -2.55 -0.75 11.03
CA ASN A 58 -3.50 -0.05 11.89
C ASN A 58 -4.30 1.03 11.13
N ASP A 59 -3.67 1.70 10.17
CA ASP A 59 -4.36 2.71 9.36
C ASP A 59 -5.33 2.08 8.35
N LEU A 60 -4.97 0.93 7.76
CA LEU A 60 -5.89 0.16 6.91
C LEU A 60 -7.12 -0.30 7.69
N ASP A 61 -6.90 -0.83 8.91
CA ASP A 61 -7.98 -1.26 9.80
C ASP A 61 -8.90 -0.08 10.19
N ARG A 62 -8.31 1.07 10.53
CA ARG A 62 -9.05 2.30 10.87
C ARG A 62 -9.92 2.81 9.71
N ARG A 63 -9.48 2.58 8.48
CA ARG A 63 -10.20 2.96 7.24
C ARG A 63 -11.21 1.89 6.78
N ASP A 64 -11.33 0.78 7.51
CA ASP A 64 -12.16 -0.37 7.14
C ASP A 64 -11.83 -0.92 5.73
N MET A 65 -10.53 -0.91 5.39
CA MET A 65 -10.06 -1.40 4.09
C MET A 65 -9.82 -2.90 4.12
N HIS A 66 -10.33 -3.62 3.13
CA HIS A 66 -9.94 -5.01 2.93
C HIS A 66 -8.54 -5.10 2.32
N TYR A 67 -7.65 -5.91 2.93
CA TYR A 67 -6.29 -6.09 2.42
C TYR A 67 -5.78 -7.53 2.47
N LEU A 68 -4.85 -7.84 1.58
CA LEU A 68 -3.99 -9.03 1.63
C LEU A 68 -2.53 -8.58 1.56
N ILE A 69 -1.77 -8.83 2.62
CA ILE A 69 -0.37 -8.44 2.72
C ILE A 69 0.46 -9.68 3.00
N ALA A 70 1.46 -9.94 2.16
CA ALA A 70 2.40 -11.02 2.39
C ALA A 70 3.22 -10.73 3.65
N LEU A 71 3.55 -11.75 4.44
CA LEU A 71 4.41 -11.61 5.61
C LEU A 71 5.74 -12.34 5.37
N TRP A 72 6.78 -11.88 6.08
CA TRP A 72 8.04 -12.61 6.14
C TRP A 72 7.83 -13.95 6.84
N LEU A 73 8.40 -15.01 6.27
CA LEU A 73 8.49 -16.29 6.96
C LEU A 73 9.60 -16.18 8.01
N ASN A 74 9.22 -16.04 9.28
CA ASN A 74 10.17 -16.14 10.37
C ASN A 74 10.54 -17.62 10.56
N GLN A 75 11.84 -17.94 10.55
CA GLN A 75 12.31 -19.26 10.94
C GLN A 75 12.06 -19.46 12.45
N PRO A 76 11.68 -20.67 12.89
CA PRO A 76 11.44 -20.98 14.31
C PRO A 76 12.70 -20.85 15.16
#